data_AF-A0A7J5JFI5-F1
#
_entry.id   AF-A0A7J5JFI5-F1
#
_cell.length_a   1.000
_cell.length_b   1.000
_cell.length_c   1.000
_cell.angle_alpha   90.00
_cell.angle_beta   90.00
_cell.angle_gamma   90.00
#
_symmetry.space_group_name_H-M   'P 1'
#
loop_
_entity.id
_entity.type
_entity.pdbx_description
1 polymer ?
#
loop_
_entity_poly.entity_id
_entity_poly.type
_entity_poly.pdbx_seq_one_letter_code
_entity_poly.pdbx_strand_id
1 'polypeptide(L)'
;MAGGDKVIGDGFYLSTRSQVVGSVRIGDGVTVAAHSLVNKSFDGNVLIAGAPAVVKRTERPAWYDTDRDRTRFSKYKEQIEKIRKKIYG
;
A
#
# COMPACT_ATOMS: atom_id res chain seq x y z
N MET A 1 3.09 20.29 9.29
CA MET A 1 3.97 20.14 8.10
C MET A 1 3.52 18.92 7.31
N ALA A 2 3.68 18.93 5.97
CA ALA A 2 3.36 17.76 5.14
C ALA A 2 4.38 16.61 5.31
N GLY A 3 5.65 16.97 5.52
CA GLY A 3 6.72 16.06 5.93
C GLY A 3 6.56 15.60 7.39
N GLY A 4 7.05 14.39 7.65
CA GLY A 4 7.02 13.72 8.95
C GLY A 4 7.58 12.30 8.81
N ASP A 5 7.74 11.60 9.92
CA ASP A 5 8.24 10.22 9.95
C ASP A 5 7.16 9.27 9.44
N LYS A 6 7.28 8.88 8.17
CA LYS A 6 6.37 7.94 7.53
C LYS A 6 7.01 6.55 7.49
N VAL A 7 6.30 5.57 8.03
CA VAL A 7 6.66 4.17 7.87
C VAL A 7 5.66 3.56 6.89
N ILE A 8 6.17 3.08 5.76
CA ILE A 8 5.35 2.53 4.68
C ILE A 8 5.70 1.05 4.52
N GLY A 9 4.68 0.20 4.63
CA GLY A 9 4.78 -1.24 4.44
C GLY A 9 4.94 -1.65 2.98
N ASP A 10 5.18 -2.94 2.79
CA ASP A 10 5.38 -3.55 1.48
C ASP A 10 4.10 -3.54 0.65
N GLY A 11 4.23 -3.37 -0.67
CA GLY A 11 3.07 -3.41 -1.58
C GLY A 11 2.08 -2.27 -1.42
N PHE A 12 2.49 -1.15 -0.82
CA PHE A 12 1.71 0.09 -0.77
C PHE A 12 1.40 0.63 -2.17
N TYR A 13 0.14 0.96 -2.43
CA TYR A 13 -0.31 1.54 -3.70
C TYR A 13 -0.96 2.91 -3.48
N LEU A 14 -0.32 3.97 -3.99
CA LEU A 14 -0.81 5.34 -3.92
C LEU A 14 -1.36 5.77 -5.28
N SER A 15 -2.69 5.88 -5.41
CA SER A 15 -3.31 6.35 -6.65
C SER A 15 -3.02 7.83 -6.94
N THR A 16 -3.23 8.22 -8.19
CA THR A 16 -3.05 9.58 -8.68
C THR A 16 -3.74 10.64 -7.82
N ARG A 17 -3.04 11.79 -7.67
CA ARG A 17 -3.48 12.95 -6.88
C ARG A 17 -3.79 12.63 -5.41
N SER A 18 -3.27 11.54 -4.87
CA SER A 18 -3.38 11.23 -3.43
C SER A 18 -2.14 11.70 -2.69
N GLN A 19 -2.30 12.03 -1.41
CA GLN A 19 -1.22 12.56 -0.57
C GLN A 19 -1.23 11.90 0.80
N VAL A 20 -0.03 11.61 1.31
CA VAL A 20 0.21 11.09 2.67
C VAL A 20 0.92 12.15 3.48
N VAL A 21 0.26 12.69 4.51
CA VAL A 21 0.75 13.85 5.27
C VAL A 21 1.00 13.51 6.75
N GLY A 22 1.97 14.20 7.35
CA GLY A 22 2.36 13.99 8.75
C GLY A 22 3.14 12.69 9.01
N SER A 23 3.33 12.38 10.29
CA SER A 23 3.97 11.14 10.75
C SER A 23 2.91 10.05 10.88
N VAL A 24 2.91 9.09 9.95
CA VAL A 24 1.91 8.03 9.87
C VAL A 24 2.56 6.67 9.59
N ARG A 25 1.90 5.61 10.05
CA ARG A 25 2.26 4.23 9.74
C ARG A 25 1.24 3.64 8.79
N ILE A 26 1.70 3.15 7.65
CA ILE A 26 0.88 2.49 6.64
C ILE A 26 1.31 1.03 6.59
N GLY A 27 0.39 0.11 6.88
CA GLY A 27 0.66 -1.33 6.83
C GLY A 27 0.89 -1.86 5.42
N ASP A 28 1.22 -3.14 5.34
CA ASP A 28 1.48 -3.82 4.06
C ASP A 28 0.22 -3.94 3.21
N GLY A 29 0.35 -3.88 1.89
CA GLY A 29 -0.75 -4.10 0.94
C GLY A 29 -1.82 -3.01 0.91
N VAL A 30 -1.63 -1.89 1.62
CA VAL A 30 -2.59 -0.78 1.63
C VAL A 30 -2.72 -0.17 0.24
N THR A 31 -3.96 0.03 -0.19
CA THR A 31 -4.29 0.71 -1.45
C THR A 31 -5.05 2.00 -1.15
N VAL A 32 -4.58 3.11 -1.71
CA VAL A 32 -5.20 4.43 -1.60
C VAL A 32 -5.91 4.74 -2.91
N ALA A 33 -7.22 5.04 -2.86
CA ALA A 33 -7.98 5.47 -4.03
C ALA A 33 -7.57 6.88 -4.49
N ALA A 34 -7.81 7.20 -5.76
CA ALA A 34 -7.43 8.48 -6.33
C ALA A 34 -8.03 9.68 -5.56
N HIS A 35 -7.34 10.81 -5.56
CA HIS A 35 -7.77 12.05 -4.89
C HIS A 35 -7.95 11.94 -3.36
N SER A 36 -7.20 11.07 -2.69
CA SER A 36 -7.34 10.86 -1.24
C SER A 36 -6.28 11.58 -0.40
N LEU A 37 -6.67 12.05 0.79
CA LEU A 37 -5.78 12.67 1.79
C LEU A 37 -5.62 11.73 3.00
N VAL A 38 -4.45 11.12 3.10
CA VAL A 38 -4.09 10.18 4.18
C VAL A 38 -3.37 10.98 5.28
N ASN A 39 -4.06 11.22 6.38
CA ASN A 39 -3.58 12.02 7.53
C ASN A 39 -3.54 11.24 8.85
N LYS A 40 -3.75 9.92 8.82
CA LYS A 40 -3.68 9.02 9.96
C LYS A 40 -3.12 7.66 9.53
N SER A 41 -2.71 6.85 10.50
CA SER A 41 -2.21 5.50 10.26
C SER A 41 -3.32 4.54 9.86
N PHE A 42 -2.96 3.50 9.10
CA PHE A 42 -3.87 2.45 8.65
C PHE A 42 -3.18 1.09 8.70
N ASP A 43 -3.94 0.07 9.08
CA ASP A 43 -3.51 -1.33 9.07
C ASP A 43 -3.35 -1.86 7.63
N GLY A 44 -2.73 -3.02 7.48
CA GLY A 44 -2.48 -3.64 6.18
C GLY A 44 -3.71 -4.21 5.49
N ASN A 45 -3.59 -4.51 4.20
CA ASN A 45 -4.59 -5.19 3.37
C ASN A 45 -5.97 -4.50 3.35
N VAL A 46 -5.96 -3.16 3.28
CA VAL A 46 -7.18 -2.34 3.19
C VAL A 46 -7.18 -1.44 1.95
N LEU A 47 -8.39 -1.09 1.50
CA LEU A 47 -8.62 0.02 0.58
C LEU A 47 -9.07 1.25 1.37
N ILE A 48 -8.34 2.36 1.24
CA ILE A 48 -8.70 3.64 1.85
C ILE A 48 -9.04 4.68 0.78
N ALA A 49 -9.99 5.56 1.07
CA ALA A 49 -10.40 6.62 0.16
C ALA A 49 -10.94 7.85 0.88
N GLY A 50 -10.84 9.02 0.23
CA GLY A 50 -11.44 10.28 0.68
C GLY A 50 -10.43 11.27 1.27
N ALA A 51 -10.93 12.46 1.63
CA ALA A 51 -10.15 13.51 2.27
C ALA A 51 -10.97 14.11 3.44
N PRO A 52 -10.76 13.66 4.70
CA PRO A 52 -9.75 12.70 5.14
C PRO A 52 -10.07 11.26 4.69
N ALA A 53 -9.02 10.46 4.47
CA ALA A 53 -9.15 9.08 4.04
C ALA A 53 -9.77 8.20 5.14
N VAL A 54 -10.63 7.26 4.72
CA VAL A 54 -11.24 6.25 5.59
C VAL A 54 -11.17 4.89 4.92
N VAL A 55 -11.20 3.82 5.74
CA VAL A 55 -11.28 2.44 5.23
C VAL A 55 -12.61 2.26 4.50
N LYS A 56 -12.54 1.79 3.25
CA LYS A 56 -13.69 1.45 2.41
C LYS A 56 -13.85 -0.05 2.24
N ARG A 57 -12.74 -0.81 2.27
CA ARG A 57 -12.76 -2.27 2.22
C ARG A 57 -11.64 -2.83 3.09
N THR A 58 -11.97 -3.88 3.84
CA THR A 58 -11.03 -4.73 4.57
C THR A 58 -10.69 -5.97 3.75
N GLU A 59 -9.67 -6.72 4.17
CA GLU A 59 -9.28 -8.00 3.57
C GLU A 59 -9.00 -7.91 2.06
N ARG A 60 -8.49 -6.76 1.61
CA ARG A 60 -8.13 -6.55 0.23
C ARG A 60 -6.67 -6.97 0.04
N PRO A 61 -6.38 -7.94 -0.83
CA PRO A 61 -4.99 -8.30 -1.12
C PRO A 61 -4.24 -7.11 -1.73
N ALA A 62 -2.92 -7.14 -1.63
CA ALA A 62 -2.05 -6.18 -2.29
C ALA A 62 -2.39 -6.09 -3.79
N TRP A 63 -2.12 -4.92 -4.39
CA TRP A 63 -2.58 -4.61 -5.76
C TRP A 63 -2.12 -5.63 -6.81
N TYR A 64 -0.94 -6.22 -6.65
CA TYR A 64 -0.39 -7.26 -7.53
C TYR A 64 -0.94 -8.68 -7.27
N ASP A 65 -1.67 -8.90 -6.18
CA ASP A 65 -2.23 -10.20 -5.79
C ASP A 65 -3.77 -10.29 -5.96
N THR A 66 -4.39 -9.21 -6.44
CA THR A 66 -5.83 -9.20 -6.76
C THR A 66 -6.17 -10.19 -7.87
N ASP A 67 -7.41 -10.66 -7.96
CA ASP A 67 -7.82 -11.64 -8.97
C ASP A 67 -7.53 -11.21 -10.41
N ARG A 68 -7.53 -9.89 -10.67
CA ARG A 68 -7.22 -9.30 -11.98
C ARG A 68 -5.74 -9.37 -12.33
N ASP A 69 -4.87 -9.22 -11.33
CA ASP A 69 -3.45 -8.93 -11.52
C ASP A 69 -2.54 -10.09 -11.08
N ARG A 70 -3.06 -11.05 -10.30
CA ARG A 70 -2.30 -12.18 -9.74
C ARG A 70 -1.56 -12.97 -10.82
N THR A 71 -2.22 -13.27 -11.94
CA THR A 71 -1.61 -14.06 -13.04
C THR A 71 -0.51 -13.28 -13.74
N ARG A 72 -0.63 -11.96 -13.81
CA ARG A 72 0.34 -11.06 -14.45
C ARG A 72 1.61 -10.92 -13.62
N PHE A 73 1.46 -10.82 -12.29
CA PHE A 73 2.59 -10.51 -11.40
C PHE A 73 3.17 -11.70 -10.63
N SER A 74 2.55 -12.88 -10.66
CA SER A 74 3.02 -14.08 -9.94
C SER A 74 4.50 -14.38 -10.16
N LYS A 75 4.94 -14.44 -11.43
CA LYS A 75 6.34 -14.72 -11.79
C LYS A 75 7.30 -13.66 -11.23
N TYR A 76 6.94 -12.39 -11.31
CA TYR A 76 7.78 -11.29 -10.80
C TYR A 76 7.86 -11.32 -9.28
N LYS A 77 6.73 -11.58 -8.60
CA LYS A 77 6.67 -11.72 -7.15
C LYS A 77 7.63 -12.81 -6.66
N GLU A 78 7.60 -14.00 -7.28
CA GLU A 78 8.51 -15.10 -6.93
C GLU A 78 9.98 -14.74 -7.16
N GLN A 79 10.30 -14.03 -8.25
CA GLN A 79 11.67 -13.59 -8.54
C GLN A 79 12.16 -12.55 -7.53
N ILE A 80 11.32 -11.57 -7.18
CA ILE A 80 11.62 -10.54 -6.19
C ILE A 80 11.88 -11.18 -4.82
N GLU A 81 11.03 -12.13 -4.39
CA GLU A 81 11.23 -12.85 -3.13
C GLU A 81 12.54 -13.65 -3.09
N LYS A 82 12.92 -14.28 -4.20
CA LYS A 82 14.22 -14.97 -4.32
C LYS A 82 15.39 -13.99 -4.17
N ILE A 83 15.30 -12.81 -4.79
CA ILE A 83 16.34 -11.78 -4.71
C ILE A 83 16.39 -11.20 -3.29
N ARG A 84 15.24 -10.90 -2.69
CA ARG A 84 15.11 -10.38 -1.33
C ARG A 84 15.80 -11.31 -0.32
N LYS A 85 15.55 -12.62 -0.41
CA LYS A 85 16.21 -13.62 0.44
C LYS A 85 17.73 -13.69 0.26
N LYS A 86 18.26 -13.36 -0.91
CA LYS A 86 19.72 -13.34 -1.15
C LYS A 86 20.41 -12.10 -0.58
N ILE A 87 19.68 -10.98 -0.53
CA ILE A 87 20.22 -9.69 -0.06
C ILE A 87 20.11 -9.58 1.46
N TYR A 88 18.99 -10.06 2.02
CA TYR A 88 18.63 -9.84 3.43
C TYR A 88 18.50 -11.12 4.27
N GLY A 89 18.56 -12.30 3.64
CA GLY A 89 18.61 -13.60 4.32
C GLY A 89 20.03 -14.12 4.40
#